data_AF-A0A849GP68-F1
#
_entry.id   AF-A0A849GP68-F1
#
_cell.length_a   1.000
_cell.length_b   1.000
_cell.length_c   1.000
_cell.angle_alpha   90.00
_cell.angle_beta   90.00
_cell.angle_gamma   90.00
#
_symmetry.space_group_name_H-M   'P 1'
#
loop_
_entity.id
_entity.type
_entity.pdbx_description
1 polymer ?
#
loop_
_entity_poly.entity_id
_entity_poly.type
_entity_poly.pdbx_seq_one_letter_code
_entity_poly.pdbx_strand_id
1 'polypeptide(L)'
;TTIHANSARDGVSRLENMIAMAGIEMPLKAVRSQISSAVNLIVQASRLQDGSRRMVSITEVTGMEGEVISMQEVFRYQRVGLTPDNKIIGHFTATGVRSHFSERFRMWGYDLPANIFEPFAAE
;
A
#
# COMPACT_ATOMS: atom_id res chain seq x y z
N THR A 1 10.02 6.10 6.24
CA THR A 1 10.82 6.38 5.04
C THR A 1 9.90 6.82 3.90
N THR A 2 10.43 7.47 2.87
CA THR A 2 9.66 7.88 1.68
C THR A 2 10.42 7.48 0.42
N ILE A 3 9.71 6.99 -0.60
CA ILE A 3 10.29 6.61 -1.88
C ILE A 3 9.41 7.15 -3.01
N HIS A 4 10.03 7.70 -4.05
CA HIS A 4 9.29 8.15 -5.22
C HIS A 4 8.92 6.93 -6.07
N ALA A 5 7.65 6.54 -6.10
CA ALA A 5 7.16 5.42 -6.88
C ALA A 5 5.74 5.67 -7.39
N ASN A 6 5.40 5.08 -8.55
CA ASN A 6 4.08 5.22 -9.17
C ASN A 6 3.03 4.24 -8.61
N SER A 7 3.48 3.22 -7.88
CA SER A 7 2.64 2.23 -7.21
C SER A 7 3.41 1.57 -6.07
N ALA A 8 2.72 0.83 -5.20
CA ALA A 8 3.37 0.03 -4.16
C ALA A 8 4.38 -0.97 -4.75
N ARG A 9 4.03 -1.62 -5.88
CA ARG A 9 4.90 -2.57 -6.58
C ARG A 9 6.15 -1.90 -7.17
N ASP A 10 6.00 -0.70 -7.75
CA ASP A 10 7.15 0.11 -8.20
C ASP A 10 8.03 0.52 -7.01
N GLY A 11 7.43 0.84 -5.86
CA GLY A 11 8.16 1.12 -4.62
C GLY A 11 9.05 -0.04 -4.18
N VAL A 12 8.53 -1.28 -4.26
CA VAL A 12 9.31 -2.50 -4.00
C VAL A 12 10.45 -2.65 -5.00
N SER A 13 10.20 -2.51 -6.31
CA SER A 13 11.26 -2.60 -7.32
C SER A 13 12.36 -1.56 -7.13
N ARG A 14 12.01 -0.37 -6.64
CA ARG A 14 13.00 0.66 -6.31
C ARG A 14 13.80 0.33 -5.06
N LEU A 15 13.21 -0.30 -4.05
CA LEU A 15 13.96 -0.84 -2.90
C LEU A 15 14.96 -1.90 -3.36
N GLU A 16 14.55 -2.82 -4.26
CA GLU A 16 15.46 -3.82 -4.85
C GLU A 16 16.65 -3.13 -5.53
N ASN A 17 16.40 -2.12 -6.37
CA ASN A 17 17.45 -1.37 -7.06
C ASN A 17 18.38 -0.61 -6.10
N MET A 18 17.84 0.03 -5.05
CA MET A 18 18.65 0.74 -4.06
C MET A 18 19.58 -0.20 -3.30
N ILE A 19 19.13 -1.42 -2.98
CA ILE A 19 19.97 -2.45 -2.36
C ILE A 19 21.08 -2.89 -3.32
N ALA A 20 20.75 -3.12 -4.60
CA ALA A 20 21.75 -3.47 -5.60
C ALA A 20 22.82 -2.38 -5.78
N MET A 21 22.43 -1.11 -5.72
CA MET A 21 23.34 0.03 -5.80
C MET A 21 24.22 0.22 -4.55
N ALA A 22 23.88 -0.43 -3.43
CA ALA A 22 24.69 -0.39 -2.21
C ALA A 22 25.98 -1.24 -2.31
N GLY A 23 26.20 -1.94 -3.44
CA GLY A 23 27.37 -2.79 -3.67
C GLY A 23 27.34 -4.12 -2.92
N ILE A 24 26.19 -4.47 -2.34
CA ILE A 24 25.98 -5.75 -1.66
C ILE A 24 25.51 -6.77 -2.69
N GLU A 25 26.34 -7.78 -2.97
CA GLU A 25 25.94 -8.90 -3.81
C GLU A 25 25.11 -9.89 -3.00
N MET A 26 23.79 -9.89 -3.23
CA MET A 26 22.85 -10.86 -2.68
C MET A 26 22.01 -11.46 -3.80
N PRO A 27 21.66 -12.77 -3.73
CA PRO A 27 20.66 -13.35 -4.61
C PRO A 27 19.35 -12.54 -4.53
N LEU A 28 18.68 -12.34 -5.68
CA LEU A 28 17.45 -11.54 -5.73
C LEU A 28 16.37 -12.03 -4.75
N LYS A 29 16.29 -13.35 -4.57
CA LYS A 29 15.44 -13.98 -3.54
C LYS A 29 15.71 -13.45 -2.13
N ALA A 30 16.99 -13.35 -1.77
CA ALA A 30 17.42 -12.89 -0.45
C ALA A 30 17.09 -11.39 -0.27
N VAL A 31 17.30 -10.56 -1.30
CA VAL A 31 16.90 -9.15 -1.31
C VAL A 31 15.39 -9.03 -1.06
N ARG A 32 14.58 -9.79 -1.78
CA ARG A 32 13.12 -9.79 -1.63
C ARG A 32 12.66 -10.29 -0.27
N SER A 33 13.34 -11.29 0.29
CA SER A 33 13.08 -11.79 1.65
C SER A 33 13.36 -10.70 2.70
N GLN A 34 14.46 -9.96 2.56
CA GLN A 34 14.76 -8.83 3.43
C GLN A 34 13.71 -7.71 3.30
N ILE A 35 13.30 -7.35 2.08
CA ILE A 35 12.26 -6.33 1.88
C ILE A 35 10.92 -6.78 2.49
N SER A 36 10.48 -8.01 2.20
CA SER A 36 9.18 -8.53 2.64
C SER A 36 9.08 -8.70 4.16
N SER A 37 10.18 -9.00 4.83
CA SER A 37 10.23 -9.09 6.30
C SER A 37 10.32 -7.71 6.97
N ALA A 38 10.98 -6.73 6.34
CA ALA A 38 11.21 -5.40 6.92
C ALA A 38 10.08 -4.38 6.64
N VAL A 39 9.37 -4.52 5.51
CA VAL A 39 8.31 -3.60 5.11
C VAL A 39 6.96 -4.25 5.36
N ASN A 40 6.11 -3.64 6.20
CA ASN A 40 4.76 -4.15 6.44
C ASN A 40 3.68 -3.41 5.63
N LEU A 41 3.83 -2.09 5.48
CA LEU A 41 2.82 -1.22 4.90
C LEU A 41 3.45 -0.24 3.92
N ILE A 42 2.77 -0.03 2.80
CA ILE A 42 3.10 0.98 1.80
C ILE A 42 1.88 1.87 1.65
N VAL A 43 2.05 3.15 1.96
CA VAL A 43 1.01 4.17 1.79
C VAL A 43 1.33 4.98 0.55
N GLN A 44 0.49 4.87 -0.47
CA GLN A 44 0.69 5.58 -1.73
C GLN A 44 0.03 6.95 -1.64
N ALA A 45 0.81 8.00 -1.89
CA ALA A 45 0.31 9.35 -2.09
C ALA A 45 0.54 9.78 -3.54
N SER A 46 -0.45 10.44 -4.13
CA SER A 46 -0.39 10.92 -5.51
C SER A 46 -0.90 12.35 -5.63
N ARG A 47 -0.31 13.09 -6.57
CA ARG A 47 -0.90 14.33 -7.07
C ARG A 47 -1.92 13.97 -8.14
N LEU A 48 -3.17 14.34 -7.93
CA LEU A 48 -4.26 14.05 -8.85
C LEU A 48 -4.35 15.12 -9.95
N GLN A 49 -5.19 14.86 -10.96
CA GLN A 49 -5.34 15.71 -12.15
C GLN A 49 -5.88 17.11 -11.82
N ASP A 50 -6.65 17.24 -10.73
CA ASP A 50 -7.16 18.53 -10.24
C ASP A 50 -6.12 19.33 -9.41
N GLY A 51 -4.89 18.83 -9.35
CA GLY A 51 -3.76 19.40 -8.62
C GLY A 51 -3.68 19.03 -7.15
N SER A 52 -4.73 18.40 -6.58
CA SER A 52 -4.76 18.01 -5.18
C SER A 52 -3.77 16.87 -4.89
N ARG A 53 -3.22 16.83 -3.67
CA ARG A 53 -2.44 15.68 -3.19
C ARG A 53 -3.30 14.86 -2.26
N ARG A 54 -3.41 13.56 -2.53
CA ARG A 54 -4.21 12.63 -1.72
C ARG A 54 -3.46 11.34 -1.50
N MET A 55 -3.73 10.71 -0.35
CA MET A 55 -3.45 9.29 -0.16
C MET A 55 -4.40 8.52 -1.06
N VAL A 56 -3.87 7.65 -1.93
CA VAL A 56 -4.66 6.92 -2.92
C VAL A 56 -4.77 5.43 -2.63
N SER A 57 -3.85 4.87 -1.85
CA SER A 57 -3.95 3.49 -1.40
C SER A 57 -3.13 3.20 -0.16
N ILE A 58 -3.55 2.16 0.56
CA ILE A 58 -2.78 1.49 1.61
C ILE A 58 -2.64 0.04 1.20
N THR A 59 -1.39 -0.40 1.01
CA THR A 59 -1.05 -1.76 0.61
C THR A 59 -0.20 -2.41 1.70
N GLU A 60 -0.63 -3.58 2.14
CA GLU A 60 0.12 -4.44 3.05
C GLU A 60 1.05 -5.35 2.24
N VAL A 61 2.27 -5.52 2.74
CA VAL A 61 3.18 -6.57 2.29
C VAL A 61 2.92 -7.79 3.17
N THR A 62 2.49 -8.89 2.56
CA THR A 62 2.02 -10.09 3.27
C THR A 62 3.06 -11.21 3.31
N GLY A 63 4.24 -10.96 2.75
CA GLY A 63 5.35 -11.91 2.72
C GLY A 63 5.79 -12.21 1.29
N MET A 64 6.11 -13.47 1.01
CA MET A 64 6.53 -13.94 -0.31
C MET A 64 5.79 -15.20 -0.72
N GLU A 65 5.47 -15.30 -2.00
CA GLU A 65 5.02 -16.51 -2.66
C GLU A 65 6.08 -16.90 -3.70
N GLY A 66 6.87 -17.93 -3.39
CA GLY A 66 8.04 -18.31 -4.18
C GLY A 66 9.07 -17.18 -4.24
N GLU A 67 9.24 -16.58 -5.41
CA GLU A 67 10.18 -15.47 -5.68
C GLU A 67 9.50 -14.10 -5.74
N VAL A 68 8.20 -14.02 -5.48
CA VAL A 68 7.40 -12.81 -5.64
C VAL A 68 6.98 -12.28 -4.27
N ILE A 69 7.20 -10.99 -4.01
CA ILE A 69 6.65 -10.34 -2.83
C ILE A 69 5.13 -10.22 -3.00
N SER A 70 4.41 -10.83 -2.05
CA SER A 70 2.95 -10.81 -2.00
C SER A 70 2.48 -9.56 -1.27
N MET A 71 1.39 -8.98 -1.78
CA MET A 71 0.85 -7.71 -1.30
C MET A 71 -0.66 -7.74 -1.45
N GLN A 72 -1.35 -7.07 -0.52
CA GLN A 72 -2.79 -6.86 -0.59
C GLN A 72 -3.11 -5.39 -0.34
N GLU A 73 -3.96 -4.81 -1.18
CA GLU A 73 -4.46 -3.46 -0.92
C GLU A 73 -5.68 -3.54 -0.02
N VAL A 74 -5.61 -2.89 1.13
CA VAL A 74 -6.68 -2.90 2.15
C VAL A 74 -7.60 -1.68 2.03
N PHE A 75 -7.07 -0.57 1.53
CA PHE A 75 -7.83 0.64 1.33
C PHE A 75 -7.40 1.39 0.07
N ARG A 76 -8.34 2.11 -0.54
CA ARG A 76 -8.12 2.91 -1.75
C ARG A 76 -8.96 4.17 -1.78
N TYR A 77 -8.48 5.16 -2.51
CA TYR A 77 -9.27 6.32 -2.89
C TYR A 77 -10.07 6.02 -4.15
N GLN A 78 -11.39 6.03 -4.05
CA GLN A 78 -12.31 5.87 -5.17
C GLN A 78 -12.75 7.23 -5.69
N ARG A 79 -12.54 7.47 -6.98
CA ARG A 79 -13.07 8.65 -7.67
C ARG A 79 -14.49 8.34 -8.12
N VAL A 80 -15.41 9.25 -7.83
CA VAL A 80 -16.83 9.11 -8.19
C VAL A 80 -17.30 10.17 -9.17
N GLY A 81 -16.54 11.25 -9.36
CA GLY A 81 -16.88 12.27 -10.34
C GLY A 81 -15.97 13.49 -10.30
N LEU A 82 -16.45 14.55 -10.94
CA LEU A 82 -15.84 15.88 -10.96
C LEU A 82 -16.88 16.93 -10.55
N THR A 83 -16.44 17.97 -9.85
CA THR A 83 -17.26 19.18 -9.68
C THR A 83 -17.29 19.99 -10.99
N PRO A 84 -18.19 20.98 -11.14
CA PRO A 84 -18.19 21.88 -12.28
C PRO A 84 -16.85 22.60 -12.52
N ASP A 85 -16.08 22.84 -11.46
CA ASP A 85 -14.74 23.46 -11.51
C ASP A 85 -13.61 22.44 -11.75
N ASN A 86 -13.93 21.25 -12.28
CA ASN A 86 -13.00 20.15 -12.53
C ASN A 86 -12.24 19.64 -11.28
N LYS A 87 -12.81 19.77 -10.08
CA LYS A 87 -12.24 19.16 -8.86
C LYS A 87 -12.70 17.72 -8.72
N ILE A 88 -11.80 16.84 -8.28
CA ILE A 88 -12.11 15.42 -8.13
C ILE A 88 -13.00 15.22 -6.90
N ILE A 89 -14.16 14.60 -7.14
CA ILE A 89 -15.05 14.07 -6.11
C ILE A 89 -14.67 12.61 -5.91
N GLY A 90 -14.43 12.23 -4.66
CA GLY A 90 -14.07 10.87 -4.30
C GLY A 90 -13.91 10.73 -2.80
N HIS A 91 -13.82 9.49 -2.36
CA HIS A 91 -13.73 9.12 -0.95
C HIS A 91 -12.74 7.97 -0.77
N PHE A 92 -12.28 7.82 0.46
CA PHE A 92 -11.45 6.68 0.83
C PHE A 92 -12.36 5.54 1.27
N THR A 93 -12.12 4.33 0.76
CA THR A 93 -12.96 3.16 1.05
C THR A 93 -12.09 1.91 1.19
N ALA A 94 -12.58 0.93 1.93
CA ALA A 94 -11.93 -0.37 2.05
C ALA A 94 -12.13 -1.20 0.78
N THR A 95 -11.25 -2.18 0.56
CA THR A 95 -11.34 -3.09 -0.59
C THR A 95 -12.17 -4.35 -0.31
N GLY A 96 -12.63 -4.56 0.94
CA GLY A 96 -13.25 -5.81 1.38
C GLY A 96 -12.23 -6.83 1.93
N VAL A 97 -10.94 -6.55 1.79
CA VAL A 97 -9.87 -7.42 2.31
C VAL A 97 -9.58 -7.05 3.76
N ARG A 98 -9.64 -8.04 4.66
CA ARG A 98 -9.23 -7.87 6.05
C ARG A 98 -7.70 -7.76 6.15
N SER A 99 -7.23 -6.92 7.07
CA SER A 99 -5.79 -6.76 7.30
C SER A 99 -5.13 -8.10 7.63
N HIS A 100 -4.01 -8.39 6.95
CA HIS A 100 -3.13 -9.51 7.24
C HIS A 100 -2.51 -9.40 8.64
N PHE A 101 -2.46 -8.19 9.19
CA PHE A 101 -1.89 -7.92 10.51
C PHE A 101 -2.92 -7.86 11.64
N SER A 102 -4.18 -8.25 11.40
CA SER A 102 -5.26 -8.16 12.39
C SER A 102 -4.93 -8.85 13.72
N GLU A 103 -4.33 -10.05 13.67
CA GLU A 103 -3.93 -10.77 14.88
C GLU A 103 -2.79 -10.05 15.62
N ARG A 104 -1.82 -9.49 14.90
CA ARG A 104 -0.72 -8.71 15.49
C ARG A 104 -1.24 -7.46 16.20
N PHE A 105 -2.22 -6.77 15.61
CA PHE A 105 -2.89 -5.65 16.28
C PHE A 105 -3.57 -6.11 17.57
N ARG A 106 -4.29 -7.25 17.54
CA ARG A 106 -4.95 -7.81 18.73
C ARG A 106 -3.95 -8.16 19.84
N MET A 107 -2.80 -8.74 19.49
CA MET A 107 -1.72 -9.01 20.46
C MET A 107 -1.17 -7.75 21.11
N TRP A 108 -1.26 -6.61 20.42
CA TRP A 108 -0.91 -5.29 20.96
C TRP A 108 -2.05 -4.59 21.69
N GLY A 109 -3.19 -5.26 21.88
CA GLY A 109 -4.37 -4.70 22.55
C GLY A 109 -5.28 -3.86 21.65
N TYR A 110 -5.06 -3.88 20.34
CA TYR A 110 -5.91 -3.20 19.36
C TYR A 110 -6.81 -4.21 18.65
N ASP A 111 -8.10 -4.21 19.01
CA ASP A 111 -9.11 -4.97 18.26
C ASP A 111 -9.65 -4.10 17.12
N LEU A 112 -9.25 -4.43 15.88
CA LEU A 112 -9.68 -3.70 14.70
C LEU A 112 -11.11 -4.12 14.34
N PRO A 113 -12.10 -3.21 14.39
CA PRO A 113 -13.47 -3.55 14.07
C PRO A 113 -13.60 -4.04 12.63
N ALA A 114 -14.30 -5.16 12.39
CA ALA A 114 -14.38 -5.76 11.06
C ALA A 114 -15.00 -4.82 10.00
N ASN A 115 -15.90 -3.93 10.43
CA ASN A 115 -16.58 -2.97 9.57
C ASN A 115 -15.65 -1.93 8.95
N ILE A 116 -14.45 -1.68 9.50
CA ILE A 116 -13.49 -0.77 8.86
C ILE A 116 -13.00 -1.31 7.52
N PHE A 117 -13.09 -2.63 7.29
CA PHE A 117 -12.68 -3.28 6.04
C PHE A 117 -13.85 -3.49 5.07
N GLU A 118 -15.05 -3.05 5.42
CA GLU A 118 -16.22 -3.12 4.54
C GLU A 118 -16.18 -1.96 3.54
N PRO A 119 -16.29 -2.21 2.22
CA PRO A 119 -16.40 -1.15 1.24
C PRO A 119 -17.68 -0.36 1.48
N PHE A 120 -17.57 0.96 1.49
CA PHE A 120 -18.72 1.85 1.48
C PHE A 120 -18.67 2.78 0.27
N ALA A 121 -19.84 3.13 -0.24
CA ALA A 121 -20.01 4.22 -1.19
C ALA A 121 -20.25 5.51 -0.39
N ALA A 122 -19.62 6.61 -0.81
CA ALA A 122 -20.04 7.92 -0.32
C ALA A 122 -21.45 8.20 -0.87
N GLU A 123 -22.33 8.66 0.01
CA GLU A 123 -23.66 9.21 -0.34
C GLU A 123 -23.52 10.51 -1.14
#